data_AF-A0A9D6VHX5-F1
#
_entry.id   AF-A0A9D6VHX5-F1
#
_cell.length_a   1.000
_cell.length_b   1.000
_cell.length_c   1.000
_cell.angle_alpha   90.00
_cell.angle_beta   90.00
_cell.angle_gamma   90.00
#
_symmetry.space_group_name_H-M   'P 1'
#
loop_
_entity.id
_entity.type
_entity.pdbx_description
1 polymer ?
#
loop_
_entity_poly.entity_id
_entity_poly.type
_entity_poly.pdbx_seq_one_letter_code
_entity_poly.pdbx_strand_id
1 'polypeptide(L)'
;MKKLREEDKELFIRYVDFIEGEMEDYPSFAGLDWETYESKKEERRNVERWIENIVNSSIDIAKLILVFEKKRIPQTYREILHGLGKTKYFDSKFGERISKWSKLRNILAHEYLDIKWDVIKEFIDGSEPDYKHLVRVVKHSLLDNKIDNKIDNKLDNKDNKQDK
;
A
#
# COMPACT_ATOMS: atom_id res chain seq x y z
N MET A 1 24.99 2.81 -1.10
CA MET A 1 23.74 2.14 -0.65
C MET A 1 24.08 0.87 0.10
N LYS A 2 23.38 0.56 1.20
CA LYS A 2 23.53 -0.74 1.86
C LYS A 2 22.92 -1.83 0.98
N LYS A 3 23.61 -2.96 0.85
CA LYS A 3 23.13 -4.12 0.09
C LYS A 3 22.08 -4.86 0.93
N LEU A 4 20.91 -5.10 0.34
CA LEU A 4 19.85 -5.91 0.93
C LEU A 4 20.31 -7.38 0.99
N ARG A 5 20.09 -8.06 2.12
CA ARG A 5 20.40 -9.51 2.24
C ARG A 5 19.47 -10.28 1.31
N GLU A 6 19.92 -11.41 0.77
CA GLU A 6 19.10 -12.20 -0.15
C GLU A 6 17.79 -12.70 0.51
N GLU A 7 17.86 -13.12 1.78
CA GLU A 7 16.69 -13.48 2.60
C GLU A 7 15.70 -12.31 2.77
N ASP A 8 16.16 -11.06 2.91
CA ASP A 8 15.26 -9.90 2.99
C ASP A 8 14.63 -9.60 1.61
N LYS A 9 15.37 -9.78 0.52
CA LYS A 9 14.85 -9.61 -0.85
C LYS A 9 13.72 -10.59 -1.15
N GLU A 10 13.90 -11.86 -0.81
CA GLU A 10 12.88 -12.89 -1.02
C GLU A 10 11.58 -12.55 -0.28
N LEU A 11 11.68 -12.02 0.94
CA LEU A 11 10.53 -11.55 1.69
C LEU A 11 9.85 -10.35 1.03
N PHE A 12 10.62 -9.37 0.56
CA PHE A 12 10.08 -8.24 -0.18
C PHE A 12 9.35 -8.67 -1.45
N ILE A 13 9.95 -9.55 -2.26
CA ILE A 13 9.34 -10.10 -3.48
C ILE A 13 8.02 -10.77 -3.13
N ARG A 14 8.01 -11.67 -2.13
CA ARG A 14 6.80 -12.37 -1.71
C ARG A 14 5.65 -11.44 -1.33
N TYR A 15 5.92 -10.41 -0.52
CA TYR A 15 4.87 -9.49 -0.09
C TYR A 15 4.41 -8.54 -1.21
N VAL A 16 5.33 -8.13 -2.08
CA VAL A 16 5.02 -7.32 -3.27
C VAL A 16 4.15 -8.11 -4.24
N ASP A 17 4.52 -9.34 -4.57
CA ASP A 17 3.74 -10.19 -5.47
C ASP A 17 2.34 -10.45 -4.90
N PHE A 18 2.25 -10.71 -3.59
CA PHE A 18 0.97 -10.91 -2.91
C PHE A 18 0.08 -9.66 -2.97
N ILE A 19 0.62 -8.47 -2.61
CA ILE A 19 -0.19 -7.24 -2.63
C ILE A 19 -0.55 -6.83 -4.07
N GLU A 20 0.34 -7.06 -5.06
CA GLU A 20 0.03 -6.83 -6.47
C GLU A 20 -1.13 -7.72 -6.93
N GLY A 21 -1.14 -9.01 -6.55
CA GLY A 21 -2.24 -9.92 -6.85
C GLY A 21 -3.57 -9.44 -6.25
N GLU A 22 -3.59 -9.04 -4.98
CA GLU A 22 -4.81 -8.47 -4.36
C GLU A 22 -5.22 -7.15 -5.04
N MET A 23 -4.26 -6.35 -5.54
CA MET A 23 -4.57 -5.12 -6.26
C MET A 23 -5.23 -5.34 -7.63
N GLU A 24 -5.19 -6.55 -8.20
CA GLU A 24 -5.91 -6.85 -9.43
C GLU A 24 -7.44 -6.84 -9.23
N ASP A 25 -7.91 -7.00 -7.98
CA ASP A 25 -9.33 -7.09 -7.65
C ASP A 25 -10.01 -5.73 -7.39
N TYR A 26 -9.29 -4.60 -7.42
CA TYR A 26 -9.92 -3.27 -7.27
C TYR A 26 -11.13 -3.05 -8.18
N PRO A 27 -11.07 -3.38 -9.49
CA PRO A 27 -12.22 -3.22 -10.39
C PRO A 27 -13.44 -4.05 -9.98
N SER A 28 -13.23 -5.21 -9.36
CA SER A 28 -14.31 -6.10 -8.89
C SER A 28 -15.12 -5.47 -7.76
N PHE A 29 -14.51 -4.58 -6.96
CA PHE A 29 -15.16 -3.94 -5.82
C PHE A 29 -15.60 -2.49 -6.07
N ALA A 30 -15.17 -1.86 -7.18
CA ALA A 30 -15.48 -0.46 -7.49
C ALA A 30 -16.99 -0.16 -7.55
N GLY A 31 -17.80 -1.13 -7.98
CA GLY A 31 -19.26 -1.03 -8.08
C GLY A 31 -20.02 -1.50 -6.85
N LEU A 32 -19.35 -1.89 -5.76
CA LEU A 32 -20.04 -2.33 -4.54
C LEU A 32 -20.83 -1.17 -3.92
N ASP A 33 -22.07 -1.44 -3.55
CA ASP A 33 -22.98 -0.51 -2.86
C ASP A 33 -23.43 -1.05 -1.49
N TRP A 34 -24.10 -0.19 -0.71
CA TRP A 34 -24.56 -0.52 0.64
C TRP A 34 -25.54 -1.69 0.64
N GLU A 35 -26.51 -1.69 -0.29
CA GLU A 35 -27.54 -2.72 -0.35
C GLU A 35 -26.92 -4.10 -0.57
N THR A 36 -25.96 -4.21 -1.48
CA THR A 36 -25.21 -5.45 -1.74
C THR A 36 -24.38 -5.84 -0.53
N TYR A 37 -23.65 -4.90 0.07
CA TYR A 37 -22.82 -5.17 1.25
C TYR A 37 -23.61 -5.64 2.47
N GLU A 38 -24.79 -5.05 2.71
CA GLU A 38 -25.68 -5.40 3.83
C GLU A 38 -26.34 -6.77 3.60
N SER A 39 -26.94 -6.97 2.43
CA SER A 39 -27.79 -8.13 2.14
C SER A 39 -27.03 -9.38 1.70
N LYS A 40 -25.87 -9.25 1.05
CA LYS A 40 -25.11 -10.39 0.51
C LYS A 40 -23.88 -10.71 1.36
N LYS A 41 -24.03 -11.73 2.21
CA LYS A 41 -22.97 -12.18 3.13
C LYS A 41 -21.68 -12.60 2.42
N GLU A 42 -21.77 -13.18 1.22
CA GLU A 42 -20.60 -13.61 0.44
C GLU A 42 -19.79 -12.42 -0.06
N GLU A 43 -20.46 -11.43 -0.68
CA GLU A 43 -19.84 -10.18 -1.14
C GLU A 43 -19.16 -9.44 0.01
N ARG A 44 -19.86 -9.33 1.15
CA ARG A 44 -19.32 -8.74 2.37
C ARG A 44 -18.04 -9.45 2.82
N ARG A 45 -18.06 -10.77 2.94
CA ARG A 45 -16.87 -11.54 3.36
C ARG A 45 -15.71 -11.37 2.39
N ASN A 46 -16.02 -11.32 1.09
CA ASN A 46 -15.02 -11.18 0.04
C ASN A 46 -14.31 -9.83 0.14
N VAL A 47 -15.06 -8.73 0.17
CA VAL A 47 -14.48 -7.38 0.27
C VAL A 47 -13.74 -7.15 1.59
N GLU A 48 -14.29 -7.64 2.72
CA GLU A 48 -13.63 -7.51 4.02
C GLU A 48 -12.30 -8.27 4.05
N ARG A 49 -12.26 -9.48 3.46
CA ARG A 49 -11.05 -10.29 3.39
C ARG A 49 -9.99 -9.67 2.48
N TRP A 50 -10.41 -9.18 1.32
CA TRP A 50 -9.55 -8.48 0.37
C TRP A 50 -8.88 -7.25 0.99
N ILE A 51 -9.66 -6.40 1.67
CA ILE A 51 -9.13 -5.23 2.40
C ILE A 51 -8.15 -5.67 3.48
N GLU A 52 -8.50 -6.70 4.27
CA GLU A 52 -7.61 -7.23 5.30
C GLU A 52 -6.27 -7.70 4.71
N ASN A 53 -6.29 -8.41 3.59
CA ASN A 53 -5.09 -8.90 2.91
C ASN A 53 -4.18 -7.74 2.49
N ILE A 54 -4.73 -6.72 1.82
CA ILE A 54 -3.96 -5.55 1.38
C ILE A 54 -3.35 -4.81 2.58
N VAL A 55 -4.15 -4.54 3.61
CA VAL A 55 -3.68 -3.81 4.81
C VAL A 55 -2.61 -4.61 5.54
N ASN A 56 -2.79 -5.90 5.75
CA ASN A 56 -1.79 -6.76 6.40
C ASN A 56 -0.48 -6.82 5.61
N SER A 57 -0.55 -7.04 4.30
CA SER A 57 0.65 -7.09 3.45
C SER A 57 1.41 -5.76 3.49
N SER A 58 0.71 -4.63 3.46
CA SER A 58 1.35 -3.31 3.55
C SER A 58 2.05 -3.07 4.89
N ILE A 59 1.52 -3.61 5.99
CA ILE A 59 2.15 -3.56 7.31
C ILE A 59 3.43 -4.40 7.32
N ASP A 60 3.42 -5.58 6.70
CA ASP A 60 4.59 -6.46 6.65
C ASP A 60 5.70 -5.88 5.77
N ILE A 61 5.35 -5.30 4.61
CA ILE A 61 6.27 -4.49 3.80
C ILE A 61 6.86 -3.35 4.64
N ALA A 62 6.03 -2.61 5.37
CA ALA A 62 6.49 -1.49 6.19
C ALA A 62 7.45 -1.92 7.30
N LYS A 63 7.18 -3.04 7.98
CA LYS A 63 8.10 -3.61 8.98
C LYS A 63 9.44 -3.92 8.34
N LEU A 64 9.47 -4.60 7.19
CA LEU A 64 10.72 -4.93 6.50
C LEU A 64 11.53 -3.69 6.15
N ILE A 65 10.88 -2.63 5.63
CA ILE A 65 11.55 -1.37 5.28
C ILE A 65 12.16 -0.73 6.54
N LEU A 66 11.41 -0.68 7.64
CA LEU A 66 11.91 -0.12 8.89
C LEU A 66 13.09 -0.93 9.46
N VAL A 67 13.02 -2.26 9.40
CA VAL A 67 14.14 -3.15 9.80
C VAL A 67 15.36 -2.88 8.92
N PHE A 68 15.19 -2.80 7.60
CA PHE A 68 16.27 -2.54 6.66
C PHE A 68 16.95 -1.18 6.91
N GLU A 69 16.16 -0.16 7.21
CA GLU A 69 16.63 1.17 7.60
C GLU A 69 17.16 1.24 9.04
N LYS A 70 17.21 0.11 9.76
CA LYS A 70 17.62 0.00 11.18
C LYS A 70 16.85 0.95 12.10
N LYS A 71 15.57 1.18 11.79
CA LYS A 71 14.66 1.97 12.62
C LYS A 71 13.97 1.06 13.64
N ARG A 72 13.61 1.64 14.79
CA ARG A 72 12.78 0.95 15.79
C ARG A 72 11.43 0.62 15.16
N ILE A 73 10.96 -0.61 15.36
CA ILE A 73 9.61 -1.02 14.99
C ILE A 73 8.63 -0.52 16.06
N PRO A 74 7.66 0.33 15.68
CA PRO A 74 6.61 0.77 16.60
C PRO A 74 5.72 -0.37 17.08
N GLN A 75 4.93 -0.13 18.12
CA GLN A 75 4.06 -1.14 18.72
C GLN A 75 2.74 -1.30 17.97
N THR A 76 2.25 -0.21 17.36
CA THR A 76 0.95 -0.22 16.67
C THR A 76 1.11 -0.29 15.16
N TYR A 77 0.15 -0.94 14.48
CA TYR A 77 0.13 -1.01 13.02
C TYR A 77 0.07 0.37 12.35
N ARG A 78 -0.67 1.31 12.97
CA ARG A 78 -0.72 2.70 12.51
C ARG A 78 0.65 3.34 12.51
N GLU A 79 1.39 3.23 13.62
CA GLU A 79 2.72 3.81 13.73
C GLU A 79 3.74 3.12 12.82
N ILE A 80 3.61 1.81 12.59
CA ILE A 80 4.44 1.06 11.63
C ILE A 80 4.29 1.67 10.23
N LEU A 81 3.05 1.79 9.74
CA LEU A 81 2.77 2.40 8.43
C LEU A 81 3.19 3.87 8.38
N HIS A 82 2.87 4.64 9.41
CA HIS A 82 3.28 6.05 9.53
C HIS A 82 4.81 6.21 9.53
N GLY A 83 5.53 5.22 10.06
CA GLY A 83 6.98 5.15 10.06
C GLY A 83 7.61 5.19 8.66
N LEU A 84 6.87 4.78 7.62
CA LEU A 84 7.34 4.85 6.24
C LEU A 84 7.71 6.27 5.82
N GLY A 85 6.92 7.27 6.23
CA GLY A 85 7.20 8.67 5.92
C GLY A 85 8.41 9.27 6.64
N LYS A 86 9.06 8.48 7.51
CA LYS A 86 10.35 8.82 8.15
C LYS A 86 11.52 8.12 7.48
N THR A 87 11.29 7.29 6.47
CA THR A 87 12.33 6.60 5.69
C THR A 87 12.79 7.49 4.54
N LYS A 88 13.91 7.16 3.91
CA LYS A 88 14.35 7.88 2.70
C LYS A 88 13.50 7.57 1.46
N TYR A 89 12.59 6.60 1.54
CA TYR A 89 11.80 6.08 0.42
C TYR A 89 10.47 6.80 0.23
N PHE A 90 9.92 7.38 1.30
CA PHE A 90 8.61 8.00 1.29
C PHE A 90 8.62 9.31 2.06
N ASP A 91 7.77 10.25 1.66
CA ASP A 91 7.57 11.50 2.37
C ASP A 91 6.60 11.35 3.56
N SER A 92 6.56 12.35 4.43
CA SER A 92 5.67 12.34 5.61
C SER A 92 4.19 12.25 5.23
N LYS A 93 3.80 12.91 4.13
CA LYS A 93 2.42 12.92 3.63
C LYS A 93 1.97 11.51 3.23
N PHE A 94 2.82 10.73 2.58
CA PHE A 94 2.54 9.33 2.27
C PHE A 94 2.38 8.52 3.55
N GLY A 95 3.30 8.66 4.51
CA GLY A 95 3.20 7.99 5.81
C GLY A 95 1.87 8.26 6.53
N GLU A 96 1.42 9.51 6.53
CA GLU A 96 0.11 9.90 7.06
C GLU A 96 -1.04 9.20 6.32
N ARG A 97 -1.07 9.29 4.99
CA ARG A 97 -2.15 8.70 4.17
C ARG A 97 -2.21 7.18 4.32
N ILE A 98 -1.09 6.46 4.13
CA ILE A 98 -1.09 5.00 4.18
C ILE A 98 -1.43 4.48 5.58
N SER A 99 -1.02 5.19 6.64
CA SER A 99 -1.30 4.78 8.02
C SER A 99 -2.78 4.81 8.38
N LYS A 100 -3.59 5.63 7.70
CA LYS A 100 -5.03 5.73 7.99
C LYS A 100 -5.74 4.40 7.77
N TRP A 101 -5.26 3.58 6.83
CA TRP A 101 -5.87 2.30 6.49
C TRP A 101 -5.66 1.22 7.55
N SER A 102 -4.74 1.40 8.50
CA SER A 102 -4.60 0.46 9.62
C SER A 102 -5.85 0.36 10.49
N LYS A 103 -6.73 1.39 10.48
CA LYS A 103 -7.98 1.41 11.25
C LYS A 103 -8.92 0.27 10.82
N LEU A 104 -8.85 -0.15 9.56
CA LEU A 104 -9.69 -1.23 9.02
C LEU A 104 -9.47 -2.55 9.74
N ARG A 105 -8.26 -2.85 10.24
CA ARG A 105 -8.03 -4.08 11.01
C ARG A 105 -8.91 -4.22 12.25
N ASN A 106 -9.18 -3.10 12.92
CA ASN A 106 -10.04 -3.10 14.10
C ASN A 106 -11.52 -3.04 13.69
N ILE A 107 -11.83 -2.20 12.69
CA ILE A 107 -13.21 -1.99 12.22
C ILE A 107 -13.79 -3.27 11.62
N LEU A 108 -13.01 -4.02 10.84
CA LEU A 108 -13.44 -5.28 10.24
C LEU A 108 -13.71 -6.37 11.27
N ALA A 109 -13.08 -6.32 12.45
CA ALA A 109 -13.30 -7.26 13.53
C ALA A 109 -14.58 -6.98 14.36
N HIS A 110 -15.21 -5.81 14.20
CA HIS A 110 -16.47 -5.47 14.88
C HIS A 110 -17.70 -6.07 14.18
N GLU A 111 -18.89 -6.06 14.80
CA GLU A 111 -20.13 -6.61 14.22
C GLU A 111 -21.03 -5.54 13.55
N TYR A 112 -20.80 -4.26 13.79
CA TYR A 112 -21.61 -3.15 13.26
C TYR A 112 -21.33 -2.91 11.77
N LEU A 113 -22.30 -3.22 10.90
CA LEU A 113 -22.14 -3.17 9.44
C LEU A 113 -22.10 -1.74 8.89
N ASP A 114 -22.90 -0.84 9.44
CA ASP A 114 -22.97 0.58 9.08
C ASP A 114 -21.62 1.28 9.27
N ILE A 115 -20.99 1.09 10.43
CA ILE A 115 -19.68 1.65 10.75
C ILE A 115 -18.59 1.11 9.81
N LYS A 116 -18.70 -0.17 9.41
CA LYS A 116 -17.75 -0.77 8.47
C LYS A 116 -17.87 -0.18 7.07
N TRP A 117 -19.10 0.01 6.61
CA TRP A 117 -19.38 0.38 5.22
C TRP A 117 -18.70 1.68 4.81
N ASP A 118 -18.86 2.75 5.60
CA ASP A 118 -18.29 4.05 5.26
C ASP A 118 -16.77 3.96 5.05
N VAL A 119 -16.09 3.17 5.88
CA VAL A 119 -14.63 3.01 5.82
C VAL A 119 -14.21 2.07 4.69
N ILE A 120 -14.99 1.03 4.42
CA ILE A 120 -14.80 0.14 3.26
C ILE A 120 -14.95 0.93 1.96
N LYS A 121 -15.98 1.76 1.87
CA LYS A 121 -16.23 2.59 0.68
C LYS A 121 -15.12 3.62 0.48
N GLU A 122 -14.70 4.29 1.56
CA GLU A 122 -13.52 5.19 1.55
C GLU A 122 -12.27 4.47 1.02
N PHE A 123 -12.04 3.21 1.45
CA PHE A 123 -10.92 2.41 1.02
C PHE A 123 -10.97 2.06 -0.47
N ILE A 124 -12.11 1.53 -0.93
CA ILE A 124 -12.31 1.15 -2.34
C ILE A 124 -12.04 2.36 -3.25
N ASP A 125 -12.59 3.51 -2.90
CA ASP A 125 -12.58 4.69 -3.77
C ASP A 125 -11.25 5.45 -3.77
N GLY A 126 -10.46 5.32 -2.69
CA GLY A 126 -9.32 6.22 -2.45
C GLY A 126 -7.97 5.57 -2.20
N SER A 127 -7.89 4.26 -1.93
CA SER A 127 -6.65 3.65 -1.44
C SER A 127 -5.70 3.16 -2.55
N GLU A 128 -6.22 2.86 -3.73
CA GLU A 128 -5.44 2.28 -4.85
C GLU A 128 -4.16 3.07 -5.20
N PRO A 129 -4.19 4.43 -5.28
CA PRO A 129 -2.99 5.19 -5.62
C PRO A 129 -1.86 5.06 -4.59
N ASP A 130 -2.19 4.95 -3.30
CA ASP A 130 -1.20 4.81 -2.25
C ASP A 130 -0.55 3.41 -2.30
N TYR A 131 -1.31 2.35 -2.58
CA TYR A 131 -0.75 1.00 -2.73
C TYR A 131 0.07 0.85 -4.02
N LYS A 132 -0.37 1.44 -5.13
CA LYS A 132 0.45 1.55 -6.36
C LYS A 132 1.77 2.27 -6.10
N HIS A 133 1.75 3.34 -5.29
CA HIS A 133 2.97 4.04 -4.91
C HIS A 133 3.89 3.19 -4.03
N LEU A 134 3.34 2.50 -3.02
CA LEU A 134 4.09 1.59 -2.15
C LEU A 134 4.84 0.53 -2.97
N VAL A 135 4.12 -0.21 -3.81
CA VAL A 135 4.66 -1.28 -4.66
C VAL A 135 5.76 -0.75 -5.58
N ARG A 136 5.50 0.35 -6.28
CA ARG A 136 6.47 0.98 -7.20
C ARG A 136 7.78 1.32 -6.49
N VAL A 137 7.69 1.95 -5.32
CA VAL A 137 8.87 2.36 -4.56
C VAL A 137 9.67 1.16 -4.08
N VAL A 138 9.01 0.10 -3.61
CA VAL A 138 9.69 -1.13 -3.18
C VAL A 138 10.40 -1.80 -4.36
N LYS A 139 9.73 -1.96 -5.50
CA LYS A 139 10.33 -2.58 -6.70
C LYS A 139 11.58 -1.82 -7.15
N HIS A 140 11.47 -0.50 -7.36
CA HIS A 140 12.58 0.30 -7.89
C HIS A 140 13.68 0.62 -6.89
N SER A 141 13.36 0.77 -5.60
CA SER A 141 14.34 1.26 -4.62
C SER A 141 14.99 0.16 -3.78
N LEU A 142 14.39 -1.04 -3.75
CA LEU A 142 14.83 -2.15 -2.89
C LEU A 142 15.08 -3.45 -3.66
N LEU A 143 14.32 -3.74 -4.71
CA LEU A 143 14.42 -5.00 -5.45
C LEU A 143 15.27 -4.89 -6.73
N ASP A 144 15.20 -3.77 -7.44
CA ASP A 144 15.99 -3.53 -8.64
C ASP A 144 17.49 -3.35 -8.30
N ASN A 145 18.30 -4.41 -8.44
CA ASN A 145 19.75 -4.28 -8.60
C ASN A 145 20.07 -4.02 -10.09
N LYS A 146 19.64 -2.86 -10.58
CA LYS A 146 20.03 -2.14 -11.83
C LYS A 146 18.78 -1.43 -12.36
N ILE A 147 18.65 -0.13 -12.10
CA ILE A 147 18.31 0.83 -13.16
C ILE A 147 19.14 2.10 -12.94
N ASP A 148 20.13 2.25 -13.81
CA ASP A 148 20.85 3.47 -14.11
C ASP A 148 19.89 4.65 -14.40
N ASN A 149 20.18 5.81 -13.82
CA ASN A 149 20.23 7.14 -14.46
C ASN A 149 19.54 7.33 -15.84
N LYS A 150 18.25 7.04 -16.01
CA LYS A 150 17.59 7.32 -17.29
C LYS A 150 16.11 7.73 -17.25
N ILE A 151 15.48 7.82 -16.08
CA ILE A 151 14.07 8.26 -16.01
C ILE A 151 13.96 9.77 -15.70
N ASP A 152 14.96 10.38 -15.07
CA ASP A 152 14.93 11.83 -14.78
C ASP A 152 15.21 12.71 -16.03
N ASN A 153 15.87 12.19 -17.06
CA ASN A 153 16.18 12.98 -18.28
C ASN A 153 15.03 13.06 -19.31
N LYS A 154 13.85 12.51 -19.01
CA LYS A 154 12.67 12.58 -19.91
C LYS A 154 11.56 13.52 -19.46
N LEU A 155 11.66 14.08 -18.26
CA LEU A 155 10.72 15.12 -17.78
C LEU A 155 11.26 16.54 -18.04
N ASP A 156 12.57 16.74 -18.16
CA ASP A 156 13.17 18.06 -18.44
C ASP A 156 13.22 18.45 -19.93
N ASN A 157 12.89 17.54 -20.85
CA ASN A 157 12.98 17.78 -22.30
C ASN A 157 11.63 17.98 -23.02
N LYS A 158 10.51 18.12 -22.28
CA LYS A 158 9.21 18.43 -22.87
C LYS A 158 8.79 19.89 -22.76
N ASP A 159 9.49 20.72 -21.98
CA ASP A 159 9.17 22.14 -21.82
C ASP A 159 9.99 23.07 -22.73
N ASN A 160 10.69 22.53 -23.73
CA ASN A 160 11.52 23.33 -24.63
C ASN A 160 11.33 22.95 -26.10
N LYS A 161 10.08 23.00 -26.58
CA LYS A 161 9.74 23.09 -28.02
C LYS A 161 8.24 23.40 -28.23
N GLN A 162 7.84 24.61 -27.88
CA GLN A 162 6.69 25.29 -28.49
C GLN A 162 7.02 26.78 -28.54
N ASP A 163 7.88 27.13 -29.50
CA ASP A 163 7.98 28.47 -30.09
C ASP A 163 8.88 28.33 -31.33
N LYS A 164 8.24 28.05 -32.46
CA LYS A 164 8.67 28.36 -33.83
C LYS A 164 7.57 28.02 -34.82
#